data_AF-A0A967VYR8-F1
#
_entry.id   AF-A0A967VYR8-F1
#
_cell.length_a   1.000
_cell.length_b   1.000
_cell.length_c   1.000
_cell.angle_alpha   90.00
_cell.angle_beta   90.00
_cell.angle_gamma   90.00
#
_symmetry.space_group_name_H-M   'P 1'
#
loop_
_entity.id
_entity.type
_entity.pdbx_description
1 polymer ?
#
loop_
_entity_poly.entity_id
_entity_poly.type
_entity_poly.pdbx_seq_one_letter_code
_entity_poly.pdbx_strand_id
1 'polypeptide(L)'
;PYLAGPDTVQVARSVAEADPEQIAIDKAYLLSCVNGRLADIETAAAVVRGERIAEGVELYVAAASREIQEKAEASGAWTDLL
;
A
#
# COMPACT_ATOMS: atom_id res chain seq x y z
N PRO A 1 -13.20 5.06 -3.03
CA PRO A 1 -12.27 3.90 -3.07
C PRO A 1 -13.07 2.61 -2.83
N TYR A 2 -12.60 1.47 -3.34
CA TYR A 2 -13.27 0.17 -3.24
C TYR A 2 -12.33 -0.90 -2.67
N LEU A 3 -12.91 -1.88 -2.00
CA LEU A 3 -12.23 -3.04 -1.42
C LEU A 3 -12.82 -4.30 -2.06
N ALA A 4 -11.96 -5.24 -2.47
CA ALA A 4 -12.36 -6.56 -2.95
C ALA A 4 -12.15 -7.63 -1.86
N GLY A 5 -13.02 -8.63 -1.80
CA GLY A 5 -12.98 -9.70 -0.80
C GLY A 5 -14.06 -9.60 0.30
N PRO A 6 -13.89 -10.35 1.41
CA PRO A 6 -12.77 -11.26 1.70
C PRO A 6 -12.75 -12.51 0.81
N ASP A 7 -11.58 -13.14 0.66
CA ASP A 7 -11.32 -14.45 0.03
C ASP A 7 -11.73 -14.64 -1.45
N THR A 8 -12.32 -13.63 -2.09
CA THR A 8 -12.65 -13.64 -3.52
C THR A 8 -12.56 -12.25 -4.12
N VAL A 9 -12.03 -12.16 -5.34
CA VAL A 9 -11.96 -10.88 -6.08
C VAL A 9 -13.30 -10.51 -6.74
N GLN A 10 -14.28 -11.41 -6.74
CA GLN A 10 -15.58 -11.19 -7.39
C GLN A 10 -16.54 -10.33 -6.56
N VAL A 11 -16.27 -10.20 -5.26
CA VAL A 11 -17.03 -9.34 -4.36
C VAL A 11 -16.25 -8.05 -4.17
N ALA A 12 -16.89 -6.92 -4.44
CA ALA A 12 -16.33 -5.60 -4.21
C ALA A 12 -17.36 -4.70 -3.54
N ARG A 13 -16.92 -3.94 -2.53
CA ARG A 13 -17.72 -2.95 -1.81
C ARG A 13 -16.97 -1.65 -1.67
N SER A 14 -17.69 -0.55 -1.49
CA SER A 14 -17.04 0.74 -1.24
C SER A 14 -16.39 0.75 0.14
N VAL A 15 -15.33 1.54 0.31
CA VAL A 15 -14.72 1.73 1.65
C VAL A 15 -15.74 2.28 2.65
N ALA A 16 -16.64 3.17 2.21
CA ALA A 16 -17.67 3.76 3.08
C ALA A 16 -18.66 2.71 3.65
N GLU A 17 -18.97 1.66 2.89
CA GLU A 17 -19.80 0.56 3.37
C GLU A 17 -19.06 -0.36 4.35
N ALA A 18 -17.74 -0.50 4.19
CA ALA A 18 -16.91 -1.37 5.03
C ALA A 18 -16.39 -0.69 6.31
N ASP A 19 -16.29 0.64 6.33
CA ASP A 19 -15.73 1.43 7.43
C ASP A 19 -16.35 1.12 8.81
N PRO A 20 -17.68 0.92 8.97
CA PRO A 20 -18.27 0.60 10.27
C PRO A 20 -17.83 -0.75 10.86
N GLU A 21 -17.33 -1.68 10.03
CA GLU A 21 -16.84 -2.99 10.50
C GLU A 21 -15.49 -2.88 11.20
N GLN A 22 -14.76 -1.78 10.99
CA GLN A 22 -13.44 -1.54 11.59
C GLN A 22 -12.52 -2.76 11.44
N ILE A 23 -12.37 -3.23 10.19
CA ILE A 23 -11.63 -4.44 9.85
C ILE A 23 -10.16 -4.23 10.21
N ALA A 24 -9.69 -4.93 11.25
CA ALA A 24 -8.30 -4.93 11.62
C ALA A 24 -7.46 -5.63 10.53
N ILE A 25 -6.27 -5.09 10.28
CA ILE A 25 -5.26 -5.74 9.44
C ILE A 25 -4.01 -5.98 10.26
N ASP A 26 -3.36 -7.12 10.05
CA ASP A 26 -2.04 -7.41 10.62
C ASP A 26 -0.92 -7.08 9.61
N LYS A 27 -1.25 -7.03 8.33
CA LYS A 27 -0.28 -6.90 7.22
C LYS A 27 -0.83 -6.02 6.12
N ALA A 28 0.02 -5.15 5.60
CA ALA A 28 -0.23 -4.32 4.43
C ALA A 28 0.81 -4.63 3.35
N TYR A 29 0.37 -4.82 2.11
CA TYR A 29 1.23 -5.15 0.98
C TYR A 29 1.14 -4.07 -0.10
N LEU A 30 2.23 -3.31 -0.28
CA LEU A 30 2.42 -2.43 -1.43
C LEU A 30 3.41 -3.11 -2.39
N LEU A 31 2.92 -4.16 -3.03
CA LEU A 31 3.67 -4.93 -4.01
C LEU A 31 2.71 -5.69 -4.92
N SER A 32 3.00 -5.69 -6.21
CA SER A 32 2.48 -6.61 -7.24
C SER A 32 2.92 -6.12 -8.62
N CYS A 33 2.61 -6.89 -9.66
CA CYS A 33 2.72 -6.42 -11.04
C CYS A 33 1.75 -5.26 -11.38
N VAL A 34 0.73 -5.03 -10.53
CA VAL A 34 -0.30 -4.00 -10.75
C VAL A 34 0.04 -2.70 -10.01
N ASN A 35 0.68 -2.79 -8.83
CA ASN A 35 0.85 -1.67 -7.91
C ASN A 35 2.31 -1.51 -7.40
N GLY A 36 3.27 -1.82 -8.25
CA GLY A 36 4.71 -1.69 -7.94
C GLY A 36 5.44 -0.65 -8.79
N ARG A 37 4.74 0.22 -9.52
CA ARG A 37 5.37 1.25 -10.37
C ARG A 37 5.80 2.44 -9.51
N LEU A 38 6.68 3.28 -10.05
CA LEU A 38 7.20 4.45 -9.34
C LEU A 38 6.06 5.35 -8.81
N ALA A 39 5.06 5.62 -9.64
CA ALA A 39 3.91 6.45 -9.26
C ALA A 39 3.08 5.86 -8.12
N ASP A 40 2.96 4.53 -8.04
CA ASP A 40 2.24 3.85 -6.96
C ASP A 40 2.99 4.06 -5.64
N ILE A 41 4.31 3.87 -5.66
CA ILE A 41 5.21 4.05 -4.51
C ILE A 41 5.22 5.51 -4.05
N GLU A 42 5.35 6.47 -4.96
CA GLU A 42 5.34 7.90 -4.64
C GLU A 42 4.00 8.35 -4.06
N THR A 43 2.89 7.83 -4.57
CA THR A 43 1.56 8.13 -4.05
C THR A 43 1.40 7.57 -2.63
N ALA A 44 1.82 6.32 -2.39
CA ALA A 44 1.76 5.72 -1.07
C ALA A 44 2.66 6.45 -0.07
N ALA A 45 3.90 6.79 -0.47
CA ALA A 45 4.83 7.58 0.32
C ALA A 45 4.23 8.93 0.74
N ALA A 46 3.55 9.63 -0.17
CA ALA A 46 2.89 10.89 0.13
C ALA A 46 1.77 10.76 1.17
N VAL A 47 1.08 9.60 1.23
CA VAL A 47 0.02 9.33 2.22
C VAL A 47 0.60 9.07 3.60
N VAL A 48 1.71 8.34 3.69
CA VAL A 48 2.31 7.95 4.99
C VAL A 48 3.37 8.92 5.50
N ARG A 49 3.79 9.90 4.68
CA ARG A 49 4.86 10.84 5.05
C ARG A 49 4.53 11.58 6.34
N GLY A 50 5.39 11.42 7.34
CA GLY A 50 5.23 12.03 8.66
C GLY A 50 4.31 11.25 9.62
N GLU A 51 3.66 10.20 9.13
CA GLU A 51 2.89 9.25 9.91
C GLU A 51 3.77 8.05 10.30
N ARG A 52 3.23 7.17 11.14
CA ARG A 52 3.86 5.89 11.47
C ARG A 52 2.90 4.75 11.16
N ILE A 53 3.45 3.65 10.67
CA ILE A 53 2.69 2.40 10.56
C ILE A 53 2.18 2.01 11.95
N ALA A 54 0.91 1.64 12.02
CA ALA A 54 0.24 1.33 13.28
C ALA A 54 0.91 0.14 13.99
N GLU A 55 0.92 0.18 15.32
CA GLU A 55 1.47 -0.92 16.13
C GLU A 55 0.75 -2.24 15.81
N GLY A 56 1.53 -3.30 15.56
CA GLY A 56 1.02 -4.62 15.18
C GLY A 56 0.81 -4.81 13.67
N VAL A 57 0.98 -3.77 12.84
CA VAL A 57 0.87 -3.87 11.38
C VAL A 57 2.25 -3.97 10.73
N GLU A 58 2.45 -5.01 9.92
CA GLU A 58 3.66 -5.16 9.09
C GLU A 58 3.40 -4.62 7.68
N LEU A 59 4.16 -3.60 7.26
CA LEU A 59 4.13 -3.09 5.89
C LEU A 59 5.22 -3.78 5.04
N TYR A 60 4.81 -4.42 3.95
CA TYR A 60 5.70 -5.01 2.95
C TYR A 60 5.66 -4.20 1.67
N VAL A 61 6.83 -3.74 1.22
CA VAL A 61 6.97 -2.96 -0.01
C VAL A 61 7.92 -3.67 -0.97
N ALA A 62 7.53 -3.78 -2.23
CA ALA A 62 8.42 -4.23 -3.29
C ALA A 62 8.12 -3.48 -4.61
N ALA A 63 9.17 -2.96 -5.23
CA ALA A 63 9.06 -2.36 -6.56
C ALA A 63 8.85 -3.43 -7.63
N ALA A 64 8.19 -3.06 -8.73
CA ALA A 64 7.94 -3.94 -9.87
C ALA A 64 9.22 -4.36 -10.60
N SER A 65 10.32 -3.61 -10.45
CA SER A 65 11.63 -3.95 -10.96
C SER A 65 12.72 -3.20 -10.20
N ARG A 66 13.97 -3.63 -10.37
CA ARG A 66 15.15 -2.94 -9.82
C ARG A 66 15.21 -1.48 -10.27
N GLU A 67 14.93 -1.20 -11.54
CA GLU A 67 14.96 0.17 -12.08
C GLU A 67 13.92 1.07 -11.38
N ILE A 68 12.74 0.54 -11.06
CA ILE A 68 11.72 1.29 -10.33
C ILE A 68 12.13 1.52 -8.87
N GLN A 69 12.74 0.52 -8.24
CA GLN A 69 13.27 0.67 -6.88
C GLN A 69 14.33 1.77 -6.82
N GLU A 70 15.32 1.74 -7.72
CA GLU A 70 16.38 2.75 -7.81
C GLU A 70 15.80 4.17 -7.99
N LYS A 71 14.75 4.31 -8.80
CA LYS A 71 14.06 5.60 -8.97
C LYS A 71 13.31 6.04 -7.71
N ALA A 72 12.64 5.13 -7.02
CA ALA A 72 11.92 5.42 -5.78
C ALA A 72 12.86 5.77 -4.63
N GLU A 73 14.03 5.13 -4.57
CA GLU A 73 15.10 5.47 -3.65
C GLU A 73 15.65 6.87 -3.95
N ALA A 74 15.90 7.17 -5.24
CA ALA A 74 16.37 8.49 -5.66
C ALA A 74 15.37 9.63 -5.40
N SER A 75 14.06 9.36 -5.47
CA SER A 75 13.03 10.36 -5.14
C SER A 75 12.77 10.51 -3.64
N GLY A 76 13.35 9.64 -2.81
CA GLY A 76 13.12 9.58 -1.36
C GLY A 76 11.82 8.87 -0.97
N ALA A 77 10.93 8.59 -1.92
CA ALA A 77 9.66 7.91 -1.67
C ALA A 77 9.85 6.52 -1.05
N TRP A 78 10.94 5.83 -1.39
CA TRP A 78 11.27 4.56 -0.77
C TRP A 78 11.54 4.69 0.73
N THR A 79 12.20 5.78 1.17
CA THR A 79 12.52 6.00 2.58
C THR A 79 11.29 6.39 3.39
N ASP A 80 10.35 7.14 2.80
CA ASP A 80 9.09 7.51 3.45
C ASP A 80 8.20 6.30 3.81
N LEU A 81 8.44 5.13 3.18
CA LEU A 81 7.67 3.90 3.39
C LEU A 81 8.34 2.89 4.34
N LEU A 82 9.52 3.22 4.86
CA LEU A 82 10.31 2.39 5.79
C LEU A 82 10.28 2.97 7.21
#